data_AF-A0AAQ5X7J7-F1
#
_entry.id   AF-A0AAQ5X7J7-F1
#
_cell.length_a   1.000
_cell.length_b   1.000
_cell.length_c   1.000
_cell.angle_alpha   90.00
_cell.angle_beta   90.00
_cell.angle_gamma   90.00
#
_symmetry.space_group_name_H-M   'P 1'
#
loop_
_entity.id
_entity.type
_entity.pdbx_description
1 polymer ?
#
loop_
_entity_poly.entity_id
_entity_poly.type
_entity_poly.pdbx_seq_one_letter_code
_entity_poly.pdbx_strand_id
1 'polypeptide(L)'
;MSAPSHQHCRCLCSDFIKTSTGKEAVNATYPVAIVMMRAIRDYFLYTGYKVGFKPAGGIRTAQESLVWLNLVKEELGNDWLCPHLFRLGASSLLADIERQVRTHACCKVLCTYSAPHPH
;
A
#
# COMPACT_ATOMS: atom_id res chain seq x y z
N MET A 1 4.50 -21.15 -25.54
CA MET A 1 4.77 -19.95 -26.37
C MET A 1 3.41 -19.33 -26.64
N SER A 2 3.01 -18.15 -26.24
CA SER A 2 3.59 -17.09 -25.41
C SER A 2 2.37 -16.33 -24.91
N ALA A 3 2.25 -16.11 -23.61
CA ALA A 3 1.22 -15.21 -23.07
C ALA A 3 1.43 -13.82 -23.69
N PRO A 4 0.37 -13.10 -24.10
CA PRO A 4 0.53 -11.73 -24.57
C PRO A 4 0.88 -10.85 -23.36
N SER A 5 2.18 -10.72 -23.13
CA SER A 5 2.81 -9.61 -22.43
C SER A 5 2.46 -8.34 -23.18
N HIS A 6 1.43 -7.63 -22.73
CA HIS A 6 1.19 -6.18 -22.86
C HIS A 6 -0.29 -5.92 -22.53
N GLN A 7 -0.68 -6.14 -21.27
CA GLN A 7 -1.89 -5.51 -20.74
C GLN A 7 -1.57 -4.03 -20.53
N HIS A 8 -1.71 -3.30 -21.64
CA HIS A 8 -1.81 -1.85 -21.71
C HIS A 8 -2.82 -1.40 -20.64
N CYS A 9 -2.33 -0.69 -19.63
CA CYS A 9 -3.09 -0.11 -18.54
C CYS A 9 -4.08 0.95 -19.09
N ARG A 10 -5.22 0.49 -19.62
CA ARG A 10 -6.29 1.34 -20.15
C ARG A 10 -7.60 0.95 -19.48
N CYS A 11 -7.80 1.42 -18.26
CA CYS A 11 -9.11 1.50 -17.60
C CYS A 11 -9.09 2.75 -16.71
N LEU A 12 -9.78 3.81 -17.17
CA LEU A 12 -9.79 5.15 -16.57
C LEU A 12 -10.71 5.27 -15.33
N CYS A 13 -11.24 4.16 -14.80
CA CYS A 13 -11.99 4.15 -13.55
C CYS A 13 -11.95 2.73 -12.98
N SER A 14 -10.97 2.42 -12.11
CA SER A 14 -11.08 1.23 -11.26
C SER A 14 -12.03 1.60 -10.13
N ASP A 15 -13.13 0.86 -10.00
CA ASP A 15 -14.01 0.98 -8.84
C ASP A 15 -13.22 0.55 -7.60
N PHE A 16 -13.17 1.42 -6.59
CA PHE A 16 -12.45 1.16 -5.35
C PHE A 16 -13.41 0.72 -4.26
N ILE A 17 -13.13 -0.42 -3.64
CA ILE A 17 -13.74 -0.80 -2.38
C ILE A 17 -12.94 -0.14 -1.25
N LYS A 18 -13.64 0.59 -0.38
CA LYS A 18 -13.08 1.28 0.78
C LYS A 18 -13.57 0.66 2.08
N THR A 19 -12.69 0.55 3.06
CA THR A 19 -12.97 -0.07 4.38
C THR A 19 -13.68 0.86 5.36
N SER A 20 -13.51 2.19 5.25
CA SER A 20 -14.18 3.17 6.12
C SER A 20 -14.39 4.53 5.43
N THR A 21 -15.21 5.38 6.03
CA THR A 21 -15.45 6.77 5.60
C THR A 21 -14.39 7.76 6.12
N GLY A 22 -13.45 7.31 6.96
CA GLY A 22 -12.41 8.16 7.56
C GLY A 22 -12.90 9.12 8.65
N LYS A 23 -14.15 8.97 9.11
CA LYS A 23 -14.79 9.83 10.13
C LYS A 23 -15.19 9.11 11.43
N GLU A 24 -14.96 7.80 11.53
CA GLU A 24 -15.38 7.00 12.69
C GLU A 24 -14.20 6.55 13.54
N ALA A 25 -14.44 6.36 14.84
CA ALA A 25 -13.42 5.96 15.82
C ALA A 25 -12.90 4.52 15.59
N VAL A 26 -13.69 3.69 14.92
CA VAL A 26 -13.31 2.32 14.53
C VAL A 26 -12.77 2.34 13.11
N ASN A 27 -11.45 2.44 12.99
CA ASN A 27 -10.74 2.43 11.72
C ASN A 27 -10.75 1.03 11.07
N ALA A 28 -10.26 0.94 9.83
CA ALA A 28 -10.07 -0.32 9.11
C ALA A 28 -9.34 -1.36 9.97
N THR A 29 -10.06 -2.38 10.43
CA THR A 29 -9.46 -3.51 11.12
C THR A 29 -8.95 -4.53 10.10
N TYR A 30 -7.75 -5.06 10.33
CA TYR A 30 -7.14 -6.09 9.49
C TYR A 30 -8.08 -7.28 9.16
N PRO A 31 -8.83 -7.87 10.11
CA PRO A 31 -9.73 -8.98 9.79
C PRO A 31 -10.83 -8.61 8.79
N VAL A 32 -11.40 -7.41 8.89
CA VAL A 32 -12.42 -6.95 7.95
C VAL A 32 -11.83 -6.75 6.56
N ALA A 33 -10.63 -6.18 6.48
CA ALA A 33 -9.97 -6.01 5.20
C ALA A 33 -9.62 -7.33 4.51
N ILE A 34 -9.23 -8.37 5.26
CA ILE A 34 -9.00 -9.71 4.70
C ILE A 34 -10.27 -10.24 4.03
N VAL A 35 -11.43 -10.11 4.69
CA VAL A 35 -12.72 -10.53 4.11
C VAL A 35 -13.02 -9.77 2.83
N MET A 36 -12.79 -8.46 2.81
CA MET A 36 -13.00 -7.63 1.62
C MET A 36 -12.05 -8.00 0.47
N MET A 37 -10.77 -8.25 0.76
CA MET A 37 -9.79 -8.66 -0.26
C MET A 37 -10.12 -10.04 -0.83
N ARG A 38 -10.58 -10.98 0.00
CA ARG A 38 -11.05 -12.29 -0.49
C ARG A 38 -12.25 -12.16 -1.41
N ALA A 39 -13.21 -11.30 -1.06
CA ALA A 39 -14.34 -11.01 -1.95
C ALA A 39 -13.90 -10.40 -3.29
N ILE A 40 -12.90 -9.50 -3.30
CA ILE A 40 -12.32 -8.96 -4.53
C ILE A 40 -11.66 -10.05 -5.36
N ARG A 41 -10.89 -10.95 -4.72
CA ARG A 41 -10.25 -12.07 -5.41
C ARG A 41 -11.30 -12.97 -6.05
N ASP A 42 -12.33 -13.35 -5.32
CA ASP A 42 -13.38 -14.24 -5.80
C ASP A 42 -14.16 -13.59 -6.96
N TYR A 43 -14.42 -12.28 -6.87
CA TYR A 43 -15.01 -11.51 -7.95
C TYR A 43 -14.14 -11.48 -9.21
N PHE A 44 -12.82 -11.30 -9.06
CA PHE A 44 -11.88 -11.36 -10.17
C PHE A 44 -11.84 -12.76 -10.80
N LEU A 45 -11.87 -13.82 -10.00
CA LEU A 45 -11.90 -15.20 -10.51
C LEU A 45 -13.17 -15.50 -11.29
N TYR A 46 -14.31 -14.92 -10.90
CA TYR A 46 -15.59 -15.13 -11.57
C TYR A 46 -15.77 -14.27 -12.83
N THR A 47 -15.30 -13.01 -12.80
CA THR A 47 -15.61 -12.03 -13.85
C THR A 47 -14.42 -11.61 -14.71
N GLY A 48 -13.19 -11.83 -14.24
CA GLY A 48 -11.96 -11.33 -14.86
C GLY A 48 -11.70 -9.83 -14.65
N TYR A 49 -12.59 -9.10 -13.97
CA TYR A 49 -12.42 -7.66 -13.71
C TYR A 49 -11.66 -7.39 -12.41
N LYS A 50 -10.61 -6.57 -12.49
CA LYS A 50 -9.79 -6.16 -11.33
C LYS A 50 -10.41 -4.95 -10.63
N VAL A 51 -10.82 -5.15 -9.39
CA VAL A 51 -11.36 -4.10 -8.51
C VAL A 51 -10.25 -3.58 -7.59
N GLY A 52 -10.21 -2.27 -7.39
CA GLY A 52 -9.22 -1.61 -6.54
C GLY A 52 -9.57 -1.70 -5.06
N PHE A 53 -8.55 -1.74 -4.21
CA PHE A 53 -8.68 -1.71 -2.75
C PHE A 53 -8.06 -0.43 -2.19
N LYS A 54 -8.84 0.28 -1.36
CA LYS A 54 -8.39 1.50 -0.68
C LYS A 54 -8.61 1.36 0.83
N PRO A 55 -7.62 0.91 1.61
CA PRO A 55 -7.72 0.96 3.06
C PRO A 55 -7.83 2.42 3.51
N ALA A 56 -8.87 2.72 4.26
CA ALA A 56 -9.16 4.04 4.79
C ALA A 56 -9.32 3.95 6.31
N GLY A 57 -8.65 4.86 7.03
CA GLY A 57 -8.78 5.01 8.48
C GLY A 57 -7.44 4.94 9.21
N GLY A 58 -7.03 6.07 9.79
CA GLY A 58 -6.04 6.12 10.86
C GLY A 58 -4.62 5.63 10.59
N ILE A 59 -4.23 5.31 9.34
CA ILE A 59 -2.86 4.89 9.02
C ILE A 59 -1.91 6.07 9.27
N ARG A 60 -1.10 5.96 10.32
CA ARG A 60 -0.27 7.07 10.83
C ARG A 60 1.21 6.82 10.66
N THR A 61 1.62 5.56 10.60
CA THR A 61 3.04 5.18 10.61
C THR A 61 3.44 4.44 9.35
N ALA A 62 4.72 4.56 8.96
CA ALA A 62 5.28 3.77 7.85
C ALA A 62 5.13 2.26 8.09
N GLN A 63 5.27 1.80 9.34
CA GLN A 63 5.14 0.38 9.66
C GLN A 63 3.74 -0.16 9.38
N GLU A 64 2.68 0.58 9.75
CA GLU A 64 1.30 0.21 9.40
C GLU A 64 1.09 0.15 7.89
N SER A 65 1.70 1.06 7.13
CA SER A 65 1.59 1.04 5.66
C SER A 65 2.20 -0.21 5.04
N LEU A 66 3.29 -0.74 5.62
CA LEU A 66 3.91 -1.99 5.19
C LEU A 66 3.03 -3.20 5.47
N VAL A 67 2.34 -3.22 6.62
CA VAL A 67 1.39 -4.28 6.94
C VAL A 67 0.27 -4.34 5.90
N TRP A 68 -0.28 -3.18 5.51
CA TRP A 68 -1.28 -3.10 4.43
C TRP A 68 -0.76 -3.59 3.08
N LEU A 69 0.47 -3.23 2.72
CA LEU A 69 1.11 -3.69 1.49
C LEU A 69 1.31 -5.21 1.48
N ASN A 70 1.78 -5.79 2.59
CA ASN A 70 1.97 -7.23 2.71
C ASN A 70 0.65 -7.98 2.63
N LEU A 71 -0.40 -7.48 3.30
CA LEU A 71 -1.74 -8.06 3.23
C LEU A 71 -2.30 -8.12 1.81
N VAL A 72 -2.18 -7.04 1.04
CA VAL A 72 -2.61 -7.02 -0.36
C VAL A 72 -1.79 -7.98 -1.20
N LYS A 73 -0.47 -8.00 -0.99
CA LYS A 73 0.42 -8.90 -1.71
C LYS A 73 0.10 -10.37 -1.44
N GLU A 74 -0.23 -10.73 -0.20
CA GLU A 74 -0.55 -12.10 0.18
C GLU A 74 -1.93 -12.53 -0.33
N GLU A 75 -2.96 -11.68 -0.25
CA GLU A 75 -4.33 -12.09 -0.60
C GLU A 75 -4.67 -11.88 -2.08
N LEU A 76 -4.17 -10.81 -2.72
CA LEU A 76 -4.48 -10.44 -4.12
C LEU A 76 -3.30 -10.64 -5.08
N GLY A 77 -2.06 -10.62 -4.56
CA GLY A 77 -0.85 -10.77 -5.36
C GLY A 77 -0.21 -9.45 -5.81
N ASN A 78 0.96 -9.56 -6.44
CA ASN A 78 1.77 -8.41 -6.86
C ASN A 78 1.06 -7.50 -7.90
N ASP A 79 0.17 -8.06 -8.71
CA ASP A 79 -0.58 -7.34 -9.74
C ASP A 79 -1.46 -6.21 -9.16
N TRP A 80 -1.90 -6.34 -7.92
CA TRP A 80 -2.73 -5.35 -7.24
C TRP A 80 -1.92 -4.24 -6.55
N LEU A 81 -0.59 -4.36 -6.49
CA LEU A 81 0.28 -3.33 -5.90
C LEU A 81 0.49 -2.10 -6.78
N CYS A 82 -0.23 -2.00 -7.89
CA CYS A 82 -0.17 -0.84 -8.76
C CYS A 82 -1.01 0.34 -8.23
N PRO A 83 -0.62 1.60 -8.46
CA PRO A 83 -1.33 2.79 -7.96
C PRO A 83 -2.80 2.93 -8.43
N HIS A 84 -3.16 2.21 -9.50
CA HIS A 84 -4.51 2.18 -10.04
C HIS A 84 -5.43 1.15 -9.35
N LEU A 85 -4.87 0.18 -8.63
CA LEU A 85 -5.60 -0.86 -7.90
C LEU A 85 -5.42 -0.75 -6.39
N PHE A 86 -4.35 -0.11 -5.90
CA PHE A 86 -4.11 0.04 -4.48
C PHE A 86 -3.76 1.47 -4.10
N ARG A 87 -4.48 2.01 -3.10
CA ARG A 87 -4.24 3.36 -2.57
C ARG A 87 -4.39 3.40 -1.07
N LEU A 88 -3.39 3.95 -0.38
CA LEU A 88 -3.46 4.18 1.05
C LEU A 88 -4.23 5.49 1.33
N GLY A 89 -5.36 5.41 2.03
CA GLY A 89 -6.10 6.58 2.49
C GLY A 89 -5.53 7.14 3.79
N ALA A 90 -4.45 7.90 3.71
CA ALA A 90 -3.77 8.47 4.88
C ALA A 90 -3.44 9.96 4.70
N SER A 91 -3.80 10.78 5.67
CA SER A 91 -3.53 12.23 5.66
C SER A 91 -2.23 12.60 6.39
N SER A 92 -1.86 11.88 7.45
CA SER A 92 -0.66 12.14 8.26
C SER A 92 0.54 11.24 7.94
N LEU A 93 0.36 10.20 7.13
CA LEU A 93 1.41 9.23 6.80
C LEU A 93 2.57 9.87 6.01
N LEU A 94 2.29 10.82 5.12
CA LEU A 94 3.33 11.49 4.32
C LEU A 94 4.37 12.18 5.22
N ALA A 95 3.91 12.90 6.23
CA ALA A 95 4.78 13.60 7.17
C ALA A 95 5.66 12.63 7.98
N ASP A 96 5.14 11.45 8.32
CA ASP A 96 5.90 10.42 9.03
C ASP A 96 7.00 9.81 8.13
N ILE A 97 6.67 9.48 6.89
CA ILE A 97 7.63 8.96 5.90
C ILE A 97 8.72 9.98 5.59
N GLU A 98 8.36 11.24 5.36
CA GLU A 98 9.34 12.32 5.13
C GLU A 98 10.31 12.48 6.30
N ARG A 99 9.81 12.40 7.54
CA ARG A 99 10.66 12.42 8.74
C ARG A 99 11.61 11.23 8.77
N GLN A 100 11.12 10.01 8.51
CA GLN A 100 11.94 8.81 8.51
C GLN A 100 13.05 8.87 7.44
N VAL A 101 12.71 9.28 6.22
CA VAL A 101 13.68 9.42 5.11
C VAL A 101 14.74 10.47 5.46
N ARG A 102 14.33 11.62 6.02
CA ARG A 102 15.27 12.69 6.43
C ARG A 102 16.21 12.22 7.53
N THR A 103 15.71 11.52 8.54
CA THR A 103 16.54 10.98 9.63
C THR A 103 17.52 9.94 9.12
N HIS A 104 17.10 9.05 8.22
CA HIS A 104 18.00 8.06 7.61
C HIS A 104 19.11 8.72 6.77
N ALA A 105 18.78 9.76 6.02
CA ALA A 105 19.77 10.53 5.25
C ALA A 105 20.75 11.27 6.17
N CYS A 106 20.27 11.91 7.23
CA CYS A 106 21.11 12.63 8.20
C CYS A 106 22.04 11.70 8.98
N CYS A 107 21.53 10.56 9.46
CA CYS A 107 22.34 9.55 10.16
C CYS A 107 23.48 9.04 9.27
N LYS A 108 23.23 8.87 7.97
CA LYS A 108 24.28 8.48 7.00
C LYS A 108 25.39 9.52 6.88
N VAL A 109 25.02 10.81 6.81
CA VAL A 109 25.99 11.92 6.72
C VAL A 109 26.79 12.07 8.01
N LEU A 110 26.14 11.98 9.18
CA LEU A 110 26.82 12.06 10.48
C LEU A 110 27.75 10.87 10.73
N CYS A 111 27.34 9.64 10.37
CA CYS A 111 28.21 8.46 10.48
C CYS A 111 29.42 8.53 9.53
N THR A 112 29.28 9.13 8.34
CA THR A 112 30.44 9.35 7.44
C THR A 112 31.40 10.43 7.94
N TYR A 113 30.93 11.40 8.72
CA TYR A 113 31.77 12.48 9.26
C TYR A 113 32.46 12.09 10.58
N SER A 114 32.03 11.01 11.24
CA SER A 114 32.60 10.50 12.49
C SER A 114 33.59 9.33 12.31
N ALA A 115 33.98 8.97 11.08
CA ALA A 115 35.08 8.02 10.89
C ALA A 115 36.42 8.73 11.17
N PRO A 116 37.17 8.37 12.25
CA PRO A 116 38.48 8.95 12.47
C PRO A 116 39.45 8.46 11.38
N HIS A 117 40.21 9.39 10.81
CA HIS A 117 41.29 9.09 9.88
C HIS A 117 42.29 8.11 10.52
N PRO A 118 42.67 6.99 9.86
CA PRO A 118 43.76 6.16 10.34
C PRO A 118 45.08 6.92 10.13
N HIS A 119 45.82 7.12 11.22
CA HIS A 119 47.21 7.58 11.23
C HIS A 119 48.17 6.45 10.84
#